data_AF-A0A1W9LRN3-F1
#
_entry.id   AF-A0A1W9LRN3-F1
#
_cell.length_a   1.000
_cell.length_b   1.000
_cell.length_c   1.000
_cell.angle_alpha   90.00
_cell.angle_beta   90.00
_cell.angle_gamma   90.00
#
_symmetry.space_group_name_H-M   'P 1'
#
loop_
_entity.id
_entity.type
_entity.pdbx_description
1 polymer ?
#
loop_
_entity_poly.entity_id
_entity_poly.type
_entity_poly.pdbx_seq_one_letter_code
_entity_poly.pdbx_strand_id
1 'polypeptide(L)'
;MSQESHDHNFKNLLADFPKEALEWILPEATETFGTILKIEFVRQEPKKRKLSDGYLSLDMPILFSFEKGQILLWLVEFQEDKSRFSIYKLMRYVIDSAEAYPKAMVIPTVLFTNRRKWRKKVTRELEFKLGTKTFLHFEYVLIKLFDMNARDYYHSSNPLMKILLPKMNYEPEERTEVIRQALLGLYGLVTPMLFDKYSDFIDVYAEIREDERDSIRQEINEHKEETAMLMQYLKEEGFKEGKQEGIQAGKQEGVNQGLSESLMVFLKARFGAKGLELFERNISKIADIGKLKALIEAAAQANSVQDVAKLVT
;
A
#
# COMPACT_ATOMS: atom_id res chain seq x y z
N MET A 1 0.70 0.64 -10.94
CA MET A 1 0.29 -0.24 -9.83
C MET A 1 -0.74 -1.26 -10.31
N SER A 2 -0.68 -2.52 -9.86
CA SER A 2 -1.69 -3.53 -10.18
C SER A 2 -2.97 -3.31 -9.36
N GLN A 3 -4.12 -3.86 -9.81
CA GLN A 3 -5.37 -3.77 -9.06
C GLN A 3 -5.28 -4.44 -7.68
N GLU A 4 -4.59 -5.58 -7.58
CA GLU A 4 -4.40 -6.28 -6.30
C GLU A 4 -3.58 -5.45 -5.30
N SER A 5 -2.54 -4.76 -5.77
CA SER A 5 -1.74 -3.85 -4.95
C SER A 5 -2.55 -2.62 -4.52
N HIS A 6 -3.40 -2.10 -5.41
CA HIS A 6 -4.32 -1.01 -5.10
C HIS A 6 -5.28 -1.39 -3.96
N ASP A 7 -6.00 -2.51 -4.11
CA ASP A 7 -6.99 -2.95 -3.14
C ASP A 7 -6.33 -3.30 -1.79
N HIS A 8 -5.10 -3.84 -1.81
CA HIS A 8 -4.33 -4.08 -0.59
C HIS A 8 -3.99 -2.79 0.16
N ASN A 9 -3.59 -1.72 -0.55
CA ASN A 9 -3.26 -0.44 0.06
C ASN A 9 -4.47 0.18 0.78
N PHE A 10 -5.64 0.17 0.14
CA PHE A 10 -6.88 0.68 0.73
C PHE A 10 -7.35 -0.16 1.92
N LYS A 11 -7.18 -1.49 1.87
CA LYS A 11 -7.45 -2.35 3.01
C LYS A 11 -6.56 -1.99 4.20
N ASN A 12 -5.24 -1.92 4.00
CA ASN A 12 -4.33 -1.56 5.09
C ASN A 12 -4.70 -0.19 5.69
N LEU A 13 -5.07 0.77 4.85
CA LEU A 13 -5.51 2.08 5.28
C LEU A 13 -6.73 2.02 6.22
N LEU A 14 -7.80 1.31 5.85
CA LEU A 14 -8.95 1.16 6.74
C LEU A 14 -8.65 0.30 7.98
N ALA A 15 -7.72 -0.63 7.89
CA ALA A 15 -7.30 -1.44 9.04
C ALA A 15 -6.53 -0.63 10.08
N ASP A 16 -5.73 0.35 9.65
CA ASP A 16 -4.98 1.24 10.56
C ASP A 16 -5.83 2.40 11.10
N PHE A 17 -6.84 2.85 10.33
CA PHE A 17 -7.74 3.96 10.70
C PHE A 17 -9.24 3.55 10.74
N PRO A 18 -9.62 2.45 11.44
CA PRO A 18 -10.98 1.92 11.37
C PRO A 18 -12.00 2.82 12.05
N LYS A 19 -11.60 3.52 13.12
CA LYS A 19 -12.46 4.45 13.85
C LYS A 19 -12.73 5.69 13.01
N GLU A 20 -11.67 6.29 12.49
CA GLU A 20 -11.70 7.47 11.65
C GLU A 20 -12.50 7.21 10.36
N ALA A 21 -12.38 6.00 9.79
CA ALA A 21 -13.16 5.59 8.62
C ALA A 21 -14.65 5.47 8.94
N LEU A 22 -15.00 4.85 10.08
CA LEU A 22 -16.39 4.70 10.48
C LEU A 22 -17.04 6.06 10.81
N GLU A 23 -16.34 6.92 11.54
CA GLU A 23 -16.81 8.27 11.89
C GLU A 23 -17.04 9.15 10.65
N TRP A 24 -16.27 8.95 9.59
CA TRP A 24 -16.46 9.66 8.33
C TRP A 24 -17.59 9.06 7.47
N ILE A 25 -17.63 7.74 7.30
CA ILE A 25 -18.55 7.08 6.37
C ILE A 25 -19.95 6.88 6.97
N LEU A 26 -20.01 6.62 8.27
CA LEU A 26 -21.22 6.31 9.04
C LEU A 26 -21.24 7.10 10.36
N PRO A 27 -21.20 8.45 10.32
CA PRO A 27 -21.22 9.26 11.54
C PRO A 27 -22.41 8.92 12.44
N GLU A 28 -23.56 8.59 11.84
CA GLU A 28 -24.79 8.26 12.56
C GLU A 28 -24.63 7.04 13.48
N ALA A 29 -23.68 6.14 13.19
CA ALA A 29 -23.41 4.99 14.05
C ALA A 29 -22.92 5.45 15.43
N THR A 30 -21.98 6.40 15.48
CA THR A 30 -21.45 6.93 16.76
C THR A 30 -22.44 7.85 17.46
N GLU A 31 -23.21 8.64 16.70
CA GLU A 31 -24.28 9.49 17.23
C GLU A 31 -25.39 8.66 17.88
N THR A 32 -25.78 7.55 17.23
CA THR A 32 -26.88 6.69 17.68
C THR A 32 -26.43 5.73 18.78
N PHE A 33 -25.30 5.04 18.59
CA PHE A 33 -24.89 3.92 19.45
C PHE A 33 -23.90 4.32 20.55
N GLY A 34 -23.37 5.55 20.52
CA GLY A 34 -22.42 6.06 21.51
C GLY A 34 -20.96 5.76 21.12
N THR A 35 -20.05 5.83 22.10
CA THR A 35 -18.62 5.63 21.86
C THR A 35 -18.31 4.19 21.46
N ILE A 36 -17.36 4.01 20.54
CA ILE A 36 -16.81 2.70 20.16
C ILE A 36 -15.98 2.16 21.33
N LEU A 37 -16.35 1.00 21.85
CA LEU A 37 -15.63 0.31 22.93
C LEU A 37 -14.63 -0.73 22.40
N LYS A 38 -14.96 -1.38 21.28
CA LYS A 38 -14.14 -2.47 20.73
C LYS A 38 -14.24 -2.51 19.21
N ILE A 39 -13.11 -2.80 18.56
CA ILE A 39 -12.97 -2.99 17.11
C ILE A 39 -12.33 -4.36 16.89
N GLU A 40 -12.96 -5.22 16.09
CA GLU A 40 -12.47 -6.57 15.80
C GLU A 40 -12.51 -6.84 14.30
N PHE A 41 -11.39 -7.33 13.75
CA PHE A 41 -11.32 -7.75 12.36
C PHE A 41 -11.74 -9.21 12.25
N VAL A 42 -12.85 -9.46 11.54
CA VAL A 42 -13.37 -10.80 11.35
C VAL A 42 -12.58 -11.48 10.24
N ARG A 43 -11.91 -12.59 10.54
CA ARG A 43 -11.30 -13.41 9.49
C ARG A 43 -12.39 -14.16 8.74
N GLN A 44 -12.45 -13.98 7.43
CA GLN A 44 -13.25 -14.83 6.57
C GLN A 44 -12.49 -16.15 6.38
N GLU A 45 -12.92 -17.22 7.03
CA GLU A 45 -12.61 -18.55 6.52
C GLU A 45 -13.46 -18.76 5.27
N PRO A 46 -12.88 -18.94 4.07
CA PRO A 46 -13.67 -19.19 2.88
C PRO A 46 -14.31 -20.59 2.98
N LYS A 47 -15.54 -20.67 3.50
CA LYS A 47 -16.37 -21.87 3.36
C LYS A 47 -16.78 -21.98 1.88
N LYS A 48 -15.98 -22.71 1.11
CA LYS A 48 -16.30 -23.05 -0.28
C LYS A 48 -17.64 -23.80 -0.32
N ARG A 49 -18.62 -23.30 -1.09
CA ARG A 49 -19.77 -24.13 -1.52
C ARG A 49 -19.41 -24.98 -2.74
N LYS A 50 -18.49 -24.53 -3.62
CA LYS A 50 -17.81 -25.33 -4.66
C LYS A 50 -16.37 -24.88 -4.86
N LEU A 51 -15.48 -25.80 -5.27
CA LEU A 51 -14.05 -25.54 -5.52
C LEU A 51 -13.79 -24.58 -6.68
N SER A 52 -14.77 -24.39 -7.57
CA SER A 52 -14.70 -23.60 -8.81
C SER A 52 -15.24 -22.18 -8.70
N ASP A 53 -15.82 -21.79 -7.57
CA ASP A 53 -16.37 -20.44 -7.42
C ASP A 53 -15.21 -19.45 -7.25
N GLY A 54 -15.11 -18.49 -8.17
CA GLY A 54 -14.17 -17.39 -8.06
C GLY A 54 -14.42 -16.63 -6.77
N TYR A 55 -13.36 -16.40 -5.99
CA TYR A 55 -13.42 -15.66 -4.73
C TYR A 55 -14.18 -14.33 -4.91
N LEU A 56 -15.20 -14.12 -4.09
CA LEU A 56 -15.53 -12.79 -3.58
C LEU A 56 -15.17 -12.83 -2.10
N SER A 57 -13.98 -12.36 -1.76
CA SER A 57 -13.72 -11.89 -0.40
C SER A 57 -14.38 -10.52 -0.34
N LEU A 58 -15.38 -10.31 0.53
CA LEU A 58 -15.52 -8.92 1.00
C LEU A 58 -14.23 -8.57 1.71
N ASP A 59 -13.72 -7.39 1.45
CA ASP A 59 -12.30 -7.13 1.67
C ASP A 59 -11.97 -6.93 3.14
N MET A 60 -12.94 -6.44 3.92
CA MET A 60 -12.73 -6.13 5.33
C MET A 60 -14.04 -6.10 6.13
N PRO A 61 -14.46 -7.22 6.74
CA PRO A 61 -15.51 -7.21 7.75
C PRO A 61 -14.93 -6.76 9.10
N ILE A 62 -15.44 -5.62 9.60
CA ILE A 62 -15.01 -5.02 10.87
C ILE A 62 -16.21 -5.02 11.82
N LEU A 63 -16.02 -5.59 13.00
CA LEU A 63 -17.02 -5.62 14.05
C LEU A 63 -16.74 -4.51 15.06
N PHE A 64 -17.69 -3.60 15.21
CA PHE A 64 -17.66 -2.53 16.20
C PHE A 64 -18.64 -2.86 17.32
N SER A 65 -18.17 -2.77 18.56
CA SER A 65 -19.03 -2.82 19.75
C SER A 65 -19.12 -1.42 20.37
N PHE A 66 -20.33 -0.97 20.66
CA PHE A 66 -20.58 0.37 21.18
C PHE A 66 -21.04 0.35 22.64
N GLU A 67 -20.90 1.48 23.31
CA GLU A 67 -21.28 1.67 24.72
C GLU A 67 -22.73 1.30 25.02
N LYS A 68 -23.67 1.63 24.12
CA LYS A 68 -25.09 1.29 24.30
C LYS A 68 -25.42 -0.19 24.03
N GLY A 69 -24.41 -1.05 23.88
CA GLY A 69 -24.56 -2.50 23.68
C GLY A 69 -24.88 -2.93 22.25
N GLN A 70 -24.92 -1.99 21.30
CA GLN A 70 -25.09 -2.30 19.88
C GLN A 70 -23.81 -2.91 19.30
N ILE A 71 -23.98 -3.86 18.37
CA ILE A 71 -22.91 -4.43 17.56
C ILE A 71 -23.17 -4.06 16.10
N LEU A 72 -22.16 -3.54 15.41
CA LEU A 72 -22.17 -3.26 13.98
C LEU A 72 -21.15 -4.17 13.30
N LEU A 73 -21.57 -4.91 12.28
CA LEU A 73 -20.69 -5.59 11.34
C LEU A 73 -20.62 -4.75 10.07
N TRP A 74 -19.55 -3.98 9.94
CA TRP A 74 -19.30 -3.14 8.80
C TRP A 74 -18.57 -3.91 7.71
N LEU A 75 -19.16 -3.98 6.53
CA LEU A 75 -18.62 -4.71 5.39
C LEU A 75 -18.14 -3.71 4.34
N VAL A 76 -16.82 -3.59 4.15
CA VAL A 76 -16.25 -2.67 3.16
C VAL A 76 -15.70 -3.42 1.95
N GLU A 77 -16.09 -2.96 0.76
CA GLU A 77 -15.61 -3.42 -0.53
C GLU A 77 -14.94 -2.26 -1.30
N PHE A 78 -13.75 -2.49 -1.85
CA PHE A 78 -13.05 -1.50 -2.67
C PHE A 78 -13.24 -1.81 -4.15
N GLN A 79 -13.57 -0.80 -4.96
CA GLN A 79 -13.85 -0.97 -6.38
C GLN A 79 -13.17 0.09 -7.24
N GLU A 80 -12.05 -0.27 -7.86
CA GLU A 80 -11.41 0.56 -8.89
C GLU A 80 -12.17 0.48 -10.24
N ASP A 81 -12.66 -0.70 -10.63
CA ASP A 81 -13.47 -0.89 -11.84
C ASP A 81 -14.94 -1.13 -11.50
N LYS A 82 -15.74 -0.07 -11.64
CA LYS A 82 -17.18 -0.10 -11.38
C LYS A 82 -17.95 -1.12 -12.24
N SER A 83 -17.42 -1.57 -13.37
CA SER A 83 -18.10 -2.54 -14.23
C SER A 83 -18.12 -3.95 -13.63
N ARG A 84 -17.23 -4.23 -12.67
CA ARG A 84 -17.15 -5.50 -11.94
C ARG A 84 -18.07 -5.54 -10.72
N PHE A 85 -18.56 -4.38 -10.27
CA PHE A 85 -19.46 -4.29 -9.13
C PHE A 85 -20.81 -4.95 -9.41
N SER A 86 -21.30 -5.74 -8.45
CA SER A 86 -22.60 -6.39 -8.51
C SER A 86 -23.33 -6.27 -7.19
N ILE A 87 -24.38 -5.45 -7.17
CA ILE A 87 -25.26 -5.26 -6.01
C ILE A 87 -25.91 -6.58 -5.54
N TYR A 88 -26.20 -7.51 -6.46
CA TYR A 88 -26.71 -8.84 -6.11
C TYR A 88 -25.69 -9.70 -5.37
N LYS A 89 -24.40 -9.60 -5.73
CA LYS A 89 -23.34 -10.32 -5.02
C LYS A 89 -23.13 -9.74 -3.63
N LEU A 90 -23.11 -8.40 -3.52
CA LEU A 90 -23.02 -7.71 -2.24
C LEU A 90 -24.18 -8.11 -1.30
N MET A 91 -25.41 -8.13 -1.81
CA MET A 91 -26.58 -8.54 -1.03
C MET A 91 -26.47 -9.98 -0.49
N ARG A 92 -26.01 -10.94 -1.31
CA ARG A 92 -25.79 -12.32 -0.84
C ARG A 92 -24.81 -12.34 0.34
N TYR A 93 -23.75 -11.56 0.22
CA TYR A 93 -22.74 -11.49 1.25
C TYR A 93 -23.27 -10.89 2.56
N VAL A 94 -24.07 -9.82 2.46
CA VAL A 94 -24.75 -9.22 3.62
C VAL A 94 -25.64 -10.24 4.33
N ILE A 95 -26.40 -11.03 3.56
CA ILE A 95 -27.26 -12.08 4.12
C ILE A 95 -26.42 -13.17 4.81
N ASP A 96 -25.38 -13.68 4.15
CA ASP A 96 -24.48 -14.68 4.73
C ASP A 96 -23.82 -14.16 6.03
N SER A 97 -23.46 -12.88 6.06
CA SER A 97 -22.87 -12.21 7.23
C SER A 97 -23.88 -12.03 8.36
N ALA A 98 -25.12 -11.64 8.04
CA ALA A 98 -26.20 -11.50 9.01
C ALA A 98 -26.58 -12.85 9.63
N GLU A 99 -26.52 -13.94 8.86
CA GLU A 99 -26.71 -15.30 9.37
C GLU A 99 -25.59 -15.70 10.33
N ALA A 100 -24.33 -15.40 9.99
CA ALA A 100 -23.18 -15.71 10.85
C ALA A 100 -23.11 -14.84 12.12
N TYR A 101 -23.63 -13.61 12.06
CA TYR A 101 -23.60 -12.62 13.15
C TYR A 101 -25.00 -12.07 13.47
N PRO A 102 -25.92 -12.89 13.99
CA PRO A 102 -27.35 -12.54 14.12
C PRO A 102 -27.66 -11.41 15.11
N LYS A 103 -26.68 -11.02 15.94
CA LYS A 103 -26.81 -9.89 16.88
C LYS A 103 -26.21 -8.58 16.34
N ALA A 104 -25.51 -8.64 15.20
CA ALA A 104 -24.86 -7.48 14.61
C ALA A 104 -25.78 -6.84 13.56
N MET A 105 -25.83 -5.52 13.56
CA MET A 105 -26.36 -4.77 12.43
C MET A 105 -25.34 -4.84 11.30
N VAL A 106 -25.71 -5.36 10.14
CA VAL A 106 -24.78 -5.49 9.00
C VAL A 106 -24.94 -4.29 8.08
N ILE A 107 -23.88 -3.50 7.88
CA ILE A 107 -23.90 -2.37 6.96
C ILE A 107 -22.89 -2.59 5.82
N PRO A 108 -23.36 -2.75 4.58
CA PRO A 108 -22.48 -2.80 3.41
C PRO A 108 -22.06 -1.40 2.95
N THR A 109 -20.79 -1.25 2.63
CA THR A 109 -20.19 -0.04 2.07
C THR A 109 -19.32 -0.42 0.88
N VAL A 110 -19.47 0.33 -0.22
CA VAL A 110 -18.63 0.16 -1.41
C VAL A 110 -17.94 1.49 -1.68
N LEU A 111 -16.61 1.45 -1.63
CA LEU A 111 -15.74 2.60 -1.84
C LEU A 111 -15.13 2.52 -3.25
N PHE A 112 -15.57 3.42 -4.11
CA PHE A 112 -15.06 3.56 -5.46
C PHE A 112 -13.91 4.55 -5.52
N THR A 113 -12.77 4.08 -6.02
CA THR A 113 -11.47 4.77 -5.90
C THR A 113 -11.01 5.40 -7.22
N ASN A 114 -11.64 5.08 -8.35
CA ASN A 114 -11.20 5.60 -9.64
C ASN A 114 -11.40 7.13 -9.77
N ARG A 115 -10.41 7.81 -10.35
CA ARG A 115 -10.46 9.23 -10.68
C ARG A 115 -11.16 9.48 -12.02
N ARG A 116 -12.39 8.96 -12.20
CA ARG A 116 -13.13 9.06 -13.47
C ARG A 116 -14.55 9.57 -13.28
N LYS A 117 -14.96 10.52 -14.13
CA LYS A 117 -16.37 10.89 -14.26
C LYS A 117 -17.14 9.71 -14.85
N TRP A 118 -18.25 9.34 -14.21
CA TRP A 118 -19.04 8.18 -14.64
C TRP A 118 -20.09 8.60 -15.64
N ARG A 119 -20.07 8.01 -16.83
CA ARG A 119 -21.14 8.20 -17.84
C ARG A 119 -22.45 7.50 -17.45
N LYS A 120 -22.35 6.37 -16.73
CA LYS A 120 -23.49 5.60 -16.22
C LYS A 120 -23.27 5.36 -14.72
N LYS A 121 -24.26 5.73 -13.90
CA LYS A 121 -24.28 5.44 -12.46
C LYS A 121 -24.35 3.93 -12.22
N VAL A 122 -23.83 3.48 -11.09
CA VAL A 122 -24.03 2.11 -10.61
C VAL A 122 -25.42 2.01 -9.96
N THR A 123 -26.00 0.81 -9.99
CA THR A 123 -27.25 0.52 -9.27
C THR A 123 -27.04 0.70 -7.78
N ARG A 124 -27.83 1.55 -7.12
CA ARG A 124 -27.71 1.88 -5.69
C ARG A 124 -28.65 1.08 -4.79
N GLU A 125 -29.77 0.62 -5.34
CA GLU A 125 -30.79 -0.11 -4.62
C GLU A 125 -31.32 -1.30 -5.42
N LEU A 126 -31.79 -2.33 -4.74
CA LEU A 126 -32.61 -3.40 -5.30
C LEU A 126 -33.98 -3.39 -4.64
N GLU A 127 -35.03 -3.38 -5.45
CA GLU A 127 -36.41 -3.48 -4.96
C GLU A 127 -37.17 -4.57 -5.68
N PHE A 128 -37.76 -5.50 -4.92
CA PHE A 128 -38.71 -6.49 -5.43
C PHE A 128 -40.11 -6.13 -4.93
N LYS A 129 -40.97 -5.64 -5.83
CA LYS A 129 -42.32 -5.15 -5.51
C LYS A 129 -43.39 -5.85 -6.35
N LEU A 130 -44.57 -6.05 -5.77
CA LEU A 130 -45.80 -6.42 -6.48
C LEU A 130 -46.92 -5.47 -6.05
N GLY A 131 -47.35 -4.59 -6.96
CA GLY A 131 -48.26 -3.50 -6.63
C GLY A 131 -47.65 -2.59 -5.55
N THR A 132 -48.37 -2.38 -4.44
CA THR A 132 -47.90 -1.58 -3.30
C THR A 132 -47.08 -2.37 -2.28
N LYS A 133 -46.94 -3.69 -2.46
CA LYS A 133 -46.23 -4.56 -1.50
C LYS A 133 -44.75 -4.71 -1.88
N THR A 134 -43.87 -4.37 -0.94
CA THR A 134 -42.41 -4.59 -1.04
C THR A 134 -42.04 -5.93 -0.39
N PHE A 135 -41.35 -6.79 -1.12
CA PHE A 135 -40.81 -8.07 -0.63
C PHE A 135 -39.34 -7.98 -0.24
N LEU A 136 -38.60 -7.09 -0.91
CA LEU A 136 -37.21 -6.82 -0.65
C LEU A 136 -36.91 -5.37 -0.99
N HIS A 137 -36.20 -4.70 -0.10
CA HIS A 137 -35.52 -3.45 -0.37
C HIS A 137 -34.10 -3.60 0.18
N PHE A 138 -33.10 -3.34 -0.65
CA PHE A 138 -31.69 -3.47 -0.30
C PHE A 138 -30.92 -2.27 -0.82
N GLU A 139 -30.14 -1.66 0.06
CA GLU A 139 -29.26 -0.52 -0.23
C GLU A 139 -27.89 -0.75 0.40
N TYR A 140 -26.95 0.08 0.00
CA TYR A 140 -25.60 0.10 0.56
C TYR A 140 -25.04 1.52 0.55
N VAL A 141 -24.05 1.76 1.40
CA VAL A 141 -23.35 3.04 1.42
C VAL A 141 -22.41 3.10 0.23
N LEU A 142 -22.69 3.98 -0.72
CA LEU A 142 -21.83 4.24 -1.86
C LEU A 142 -20.97 5.46 -1.58
N ILE A 143 -19.65 5.26 -1.55
CA ILE A 143 -18.67 6.34 -1.53
C ILE A 143 -17.91 6.35 -2.86
N LYS A 144 -17.78 7.51 -3.47
CA LYS A 144 -16.91 7.71 -4.61
C LYS A 144 -15.97 8.86 -4.31
N LEU A 145 -14.69 8.54 -4.09
CA LEU A 145 -13.70 9.53 -3.66
C LEU A 145 -13.59 10.69 -4.64
N PHE A 146 -13.63 10.39 -5.94
CA PHE A 146 -13.54 11.41 -6.99
C PHE A 146 -14.78 12.30 -7.13
N ASP A 147 -15.89 12.03 -6.43
CA ASP A 147 -17.01 12.97 -6.36
C ASP A 147 -16.85 13.98 -5.21
N MET A 148 -15.83 13.81 -4.36
CA MET A 148 -15.50 14.71 -3.25
C MET A 148 -14.48 15.74 -3.71
N ASN A 149 -14.61 17.01 -3.29
CA ASN A 149 -13.61 18.03 -3.57
C ASN A 149 -12.49 17.97 -2.52
N ALA A 150 -11.23 17.95 -2.96
CA ALA A 150 -10.09 17.86 -2.03
C ALA A 150 -10.02 19.04 -1.04
N ARG A 151 -10.36 20.27 -1.49
CA ARG A 151 -10.30 21.47 -0.64
C ARG A 151 -11.19 21.39 0.58
N ASP A 152 -12.33 20.71 0.48
CA ASP A 152 -13.29 20.56 1.58
C ASP A 152 -12.66 19.85 2.78
N TYR A 153 -11.56 19.10 2.57
CA TYR A 153 -10.89 18.29 3.59
C TYR A 153 -9.51 18.83 3.99
N TYR A 154 -9.11 20.02 3.53
CA TYR A 154 -7.84 20.63 3.91
C TYR A 154 -7.74 20.97 5.41
N HIS A 155 -8.85 21.20 6.09
CA HIS A 155 -8.87 21.45 7.53
C HIS A 155 -9.40 20.26 8.35
N SER A 156 -9.55 19.09 7.72
CA SER A 156 -9.97 17.87 8.40
C SER A 156 -8.91 17.45 9.43
N SER A 157 -9.34 17.18 10.66
CA SER A 157 -8.53 16.55 11.71
C SER A 157 -8.50 15.02 11.60
N ASN A 158 -9.13 14.46 10.58
CA ASN A 158 -9.16 13.02 10.33
C ASN A 158 -7.97 12.63 9.41
N PRO A 159 -6.98 11.86 9.89
CA PRO A 159 -5.79 11.49 9.11
C PRO A 159 -6.13 10.65 7.87
N LEU A 160 -7.17 9.81 7.92
CA LEU A 160 -7.64 9.05 6.76
C LEU A 160 -7.98 10.00 5.60
N MET A 161 -8.67 11.10 5.91
CA MET A 161 -9.07 12.08 4.88
C MET A 161 -7.85 12.76 4.25
N LYS A 162 -6.81 13.04 5.04
CA LYS A 162 -5.54 13.59 4.56
C LYS A 162 -4.85 12.66 3.59
N ILE A 163 -4.79 11.37 3.91
CA ILE A 163 -4.18 10.34 3.05
C ILE A 163 -4.98 10.15 1.75
N LEU A 164 -6.30 10.32 1.79
CA LEU A 164 -7.19 10.13 0.64
C LEU A 164 -7.29 11.35 -0.30
N LEU A 165 -6.76 12.52 0.07
CA LEU A 165 -6.81 13.73 -0.76
C LEU A 165 -6.37 13.51 -2.22
N PRO A 166 -5.28 12.77 -2.53
CA PRO A 166 -4.87 12.51 -3.91
C PRO A 166 -5.86 11.68 -4.74
N LYS A 167 -6.92 11.13 -4.14
CA LYS A 167 -7.98 10.37 -4.85
C LYS A 167 -9.28 11.16 -5.00
N MET A 168 -9.34 12.38 -4.47
CA MET A 168 -10.46 13.30 -4.58
C MET A 168 -10.36 14.19 -5.82
N ASN A 169 -11.43 14.90 -6.16
CA ASN A 169 -11.46 15.85 -7.26
C ASN A 169 -10.68 17.13 -6.91
N TYR A 170 -9.77 17.52 -7.80
CA TYR A 170 -9.02 18.78 -7.80
C TYR A 170 -8.56 19.06 -9.23
N GLU A 171 -8.35 20.33 -9.56
CA GLU A 171 -7.80 20.72 -10.86
C GLU A 171 -6.28 20.45 -10.92
N PRO A 172 -5.70 20.14 -12.09
CA PRO A 172 -4.27 19.80 -12.21
C PRO A 172 -3.33 20.83 -11.58
N GLU A 173 -3.66 22.11 -11.65
CA GLU A 173 -2.89 23.22 -11.10
C GLU A 173 -2.88 23.23 -9.56
N GLU A 174 -3.85 22.57 -8.92
CA GLU A 174 -3.94 22.46 -7.46
C GLU A 174 -3.18 21.27 -6.90
N ARG A 175 -2.62 20.42 -7.78
CA ARG A 175 -2.00 19.14 -7.38
C ARG A 175 -0.92 19.31 -6.32
N THR A 176 -0.02 20.29 -6.45
CA THR A 176 1.02 20.51 -5.45
C THR A 176 0.40 20.90 -4.10
N GLU A 177 -0.61 21.76 -4.08
CA GLU A 177 -1.30 22.13 -2.84
C GLU A 177 -2.00 20.93 -2.19
N VAL A 178 -2.63 20.05 -3.00
CA VAL A 178 -3.23 18.81 -2.50
C VAL A 178 -2.18 17.91 -1.84
N ILE A 179 -1.03 17.71 -2.47
CA ILE A 179 0.09 16.94 -1.93
C ILE A 179 0.59 17.57 -0.63
N ARG A 180 0.76 18.91 -0.61
CA ARG A 180 1.17 19.66 0.57
C ARG A 180 0.23 19.44 1.74
N GLN A 181 -1.07 19.60 1.51
CA GLN A 181 -2.12 19.43 2.53
C GLN A 181 -2.23 17.99 3.04
N ALA A 182 -1.97 17.02 2.16
CA ALA A 182 -1.93 15.60 2.52
C ALA A 182 -0.73 15.30 3.41
N LEU A 183 0.48 15.70 3.01
CA LEU A 183 1.71 15.43 3.76
C LEU A 183 1.76 16.19 5.10
N LEU A 184 1.36 17.47 5.12
CA LEU A 184 1.27 18.24 6.36
C LEU A 184 0.23 17.68 7.32
N GLY A 185 -0.95 17.35 6.79
CA GLY A 185 -2.01 16.75 7.58
C GLY A 185 -1.59 15.40 8.15
N LEU A 186 -0.95 14.55 7.33
CA LEU A 186 -0.41 13.28 7.80
C LEU A 186 0.60 13.50 8.92
N TYR A 187 1.63 14.33 8.68
CA TYR A 187 2.69 14.61 9.66
C TYR A 187 2.16 15.12 11.00
N GLY A 188 1.17 16.01 10.97
CA GLY A 188 0.59 16.59 12.19
C GLY A 188 -0.35 15.66 12.96
N LEU A 189 -0.92 14.64 12.31
CA LEU A 189 -2.01 13.83 12.88
C LEU A 189 -1.61 12.40 13.25
N VAL A 190 -0.49 11.87 12.73
CA VAL A 190 -0.09 10.48 12.95
C VAL A 190 1.30 10.32 13.56
N THR A 191 1.61 9.11 14.00
CA THR A 191 2.95 8.75 14.49
C THR A 191 3.96 8.69 13.34
N PRO A 192 5.27 8.85 13.58
CA PRO A 192 6.30 8.73 12.53
C PRO A 192 6.19 7.42 11.74
N MET A 193 5.94 6.29 12.42
CA MET A 193 5.74 4.99 11.76
C MET A 193 4.57 4.99 10.75
N LEU A 194 3.44 5.63 11.09
CA LEU A 194 2.30 5.75 10.18
C LEU A 194 2.56 6.79 9.09
N PHE A 195 3.32 7.84 9.39
CA PHE A 195 3.74 8.81 8.39
C PHE A 195 4.56 8.12 7.30
N ASP A 196 5.61 7.39 7.66
CA ASP A 196 6.48 6.69 6.70
C ASP A 196 5.70 5.65 5.88
N LYS A 197 4.74 4.96 6.52
CA LYS A 197 3.88 3.98 5.83
C LYS A 197 2.96 4.61 4.79
N TYR A 198 2.41 5.81 5.07
CA TYR A 198 1.37 6.43 4.24
C TYR A 198 1.85 7.63 3.40
N SER A 199 3.09 8.10 3.56
CA SER A 199 3.72 9.01 2.61
C SER A 199 3.84 8.38 1.23
N ASP A 200 4.24 7.11 1.16
CA ASP A 200 4.30 6.35 -0.10
C ASP A 200 2.92 6.17 -0.74
N PHE A 201 1.87 6.03 0.08
CA PHE A 201 0.50 6.01 -0.43
C PHE A 201 0.18 7.33 -1.14
N ILE A 202 0.48 8.47 -0.49
CA ILE A 202 0.24 9.80 -1.09
C ILE A 202 1.01 9.93 -2.40
N ASP A 203 2.28 9.56 -2.44
CA ASP A 203 3.14 9.66 -3.61
C ASP A 203 2.61 8.82 -4.78
N VAL A 204 2.26 7.55 -4.51
CA VAL A 204 1.72 6.63 -5.52
C VAL A 204 0.41 7.16 -6.11
N TYR A 205 -0.50 7.67 -5.29
CA TYR A 205 -1.83 8.09 -5.74
C TYR A 205 -1.90 9.53 -6.24
N ALA A 206 -0.95 10.38 -5.85
CA ALA A 206 -0.72 11.68 -6.47
C ALA A 206 0.09 11.57 -7.77
N GLU A 207 0.54 10.37 -8.13
CA GLU A 207 1.34 10.06 -9.32
C GLU A 207 2.65 10.86 -9.36
N ILE A 208 3.31 11.01 -8.20
CA ILE A 208 4.59 11.73 -8.11
C ILE A 208 5.68 10.92 -8.81
N ARG A 209 6.31 11.53 -9.81
CA ARG A 209 7.46 10.96 -10.53
C ARG A 209 8.77 11.33 -9.83
N GLU A 210 9.78 10.47 -9.93
CA GLU A 210 11.08 10.70 -9.28
C GLU A 210 11.75 12.01 -9.72
N ASP A 211 11.62 12.40 -10.99
CA ASP A 211 12.22 13.63 -11.53
C ASP A 211 11.46 14.91 -11.19
N GLU A 212 10.21 14.83 -10.70
CA GLU A 212 9.45 16.00 -10.21
C GLU A 212 9.43 16.10 -8.68
N ARG A 213 9.93 15.07 -7.98
CA ARG A 213 9.85 14.96 -6.52
C ARG A 213 10.55 16.13 -5.83
N ASP A 214 11.74 16.48 -6.30
CA ASP A 214 12.51 17.61 -5.78
C ASP A 214 11.83 18.95 -6.05
N SER A 215 11.22 19.13 -7.24
CA SER A 215 10.49 20.37 -7.54
C SER A 215 9.24 20.53 -6.67
N ILE A 216 8.48 19.45 -6.45
CA ILE A 216 7.30 19.47 -5.56
C ILE A 216 7.73 19.77 -4.12
N ARG A 217 8.80 19.14 -3.63
CA ARG A 217 9.35 19.42 -2.30
C ARG A 217 9.80 20.87 -2.16
N GLN A 218 10.41 21.43 -3.19
CA GLN A 218 10.83 22.83 -3.19
C GLN A 218 9.63 23.78 -3.12
N GLU A 219 8.59 23.54 -3.92
CA GLU A 219 7.35 24.34 -3.94
C GLU A 219 6.63 24.27 -2.57
N ILE A 220 6.54 23.08 -1.97
CA ILE A 220 6.02 22.89 -0.60
C ILE A 220 6.81 23.69 0.43
N ASN A 221 8.13 23.78 0.27
CA ASN A 221 9.03 24.50 1.17
C ASN A 221 8.97 26.03 1.03
N GLU A 222 8.29 26.58 0.02
CA GLU A 222 8.07 28.03 -0.08
C GLU A 222 7.18 28.54 1.07
N HIS A 223 6.30 27.67 1.60
CA HIS A 223 5.44 27.92 2.77
C HIS A 223 6.15 27.65 4.11
N LYS A 224 7.33 28.23 4.29
CA LYS A 224 8.29 27.89 5.37
C LYS A 224 7.71 27.83 6.79
N GLU A 225 6.77 28.71 7.13
CA GLU A 225 6.18 28.76 8.48
C GLU A 225 5.39 27.51 8.82
N GLU A 226 4.67 26.94 7.84
CA GLU A 226 3.83 25.75 8.04
C GLU A 226 4.61 24.45 7.81
N THR A 227 5.61 24.47 6.92
CA THR A 227 6.24 23.24 6.41
C THR A 227 7.61 22.94 7.00
N ALA A 228 8.22 23.85 7.78
CA ALA A 228 9.58 23.70 8.30
C ALA A 228 9.83 22.35 9.02
N MET A 229 8.94 21.95 9.93
CA MET A 229 9.10 20.70 10.69
C MET A 229 8.98 19.46 9.80
N LEU A 230 8.01 19.45 8.88
CA LEU A 230 7.85 18.38 7.88
C LEU A 230 9.10 18.28 7.00
N MET A 231 9.59 19.41 6.48
CA MET A 231 10.75 19.45 5.60
C MET A 231 12.03 19.01 6.31
N GLN A 232 12.19 19.39 7.58
CA GLN A 232 13.29 18.89 8.40
C GLN A 232 13.20 17.37 8.60
N TYR A 233 12.01 16.86 8.95
CA TYR A 233 11.79 15.42 9.10
C TYR A 233 12.14 14.64 7.81
N LEU A 234 11.60 15.06 6.66
CA LEU A 234 11.89 14.42 5.37
C LEU A 234 13.37 14.45 5.01
N LYS A 235 14.08 15.54 5.35
CA LYS A 235 15.52 15.65 5.13
C LYS A 235 16.32 14.70 6.04
N GLU A 236 15.92 14.57 7.30
CA GLU A 236 16.56 13.66 8.25
C GLU A 236 16.35 12.19 7.86
N GLU A 237 15.14 11.81 7.45
CA GLU A 237 14.85 10.45 6.96
C GLU A 237 15.61 10.16 5.66
N GLY A 238 15.59 11.06 4.67
CA GLY A 238 16.36 10.88 3.45
C GLY A 238 17.87 10.76 3.70
N PHE A 239 18.41 11.45 4.70
CA PHE A 239 19.80 11.27 5.12
C PHE A 239 20.05 9.90 5.76
N LYS A 240 19.14 9.41 6.60
CA LYS A 240 19.24 8.08 7.22
C LYS A 240 19.18 6.98 6.16
N GLU A 241 18.24 7.07 5.23
CA GLU A 241 18.11 6.15 4.10
C GLU A 241 19.39 6.13 3.26
N GLY A 242 19.84 7.30 2.80
CA GLY A 242 21.07 7.40 2.00
C GLY A 242 22.31 6.87 2.74
N LYS A 243 22.40 7.07 4.07
CA LYS A 243 23.47 6.48 4.88
C LYS A 243 23.38 4.96 4.95
N GLN A 244 22.18 4.41 5.14
CA GLN A 244 21.98 2.96 5.16
C GLN A 244 22.30 2.33 3.81
N GLU A 245 21.82 2.92 2.72
CA GLU A 245 22.16 2.48 1.36
C GLU A 245 23.66 2.54 1.11
N GLY A 246 24.33 3.63 1.50
CA GLY A 246 25.78 3.77 1.39
C GLY A 246 26.55 2.71 2.19
N ILE A 247 26.12 2.39 3.41
CA ILE A 247 26.72 1.31 4.22
C ILE A 247 26.51 -0.05 3.55
N GLN A 248 25.31 -0.31 3.04
CA GLN A 248 25.00 -1.59 2.40
C GLN A 248 25.77 -1.76 1.08
N ALA A 249 25.84 -0.70 0.26
CA ALA A 249 26.64 -0.65 -0.95
C ALA A 249 28.13 -0.85 -0.64
N GLY A 250 28.67 -0.13 0.34
CA GLY A 250 30.07 -0.28 0.75
C GLY A 250 30.40 -1.66 1.31
N LYS A 251 29.48 -2.28 2.06
CA LYS A 251 29.63 -3.66 2.53
C LYS A 251 29.64 -4.65 1.37
N GLN A 252 28.73 -4.48 0.40
CA GLN A 252 28.65 -5.32 -0.78
C GLN A 252 29.93 -5.18 -1.63
N GLU A 253 30.41 -3.96 -1.84
CA GLU A 253 31.65 -3.67 -2.56
C GLU A 253 32.87 -4.26 -1.84
N GLY A 254 32.99 -4.07 -0.52
CA GLY A 254 34.09 -4.63 0.26
C GLY A 254 34.15 -6.16 0.25
N VAL A 255 32.99 -6.83 0.34
CA VAL A 255 32.93 -8.30 0.20
C VAL A 255 33.34 -8.72 -1.21
N ASN A 256 32.88 -7.99 -2.23
CA ASN A 256 33.21 -8.29 -3.62
C ASN A 256 34.71 -8.13 -3.91
N GLN A 257 35.31 -7.02 -3.47
CA GLN A 257 36.75 -6.76 -3.57
C GLN A 257 37.55 -7.84 -2.81
N GLY A 258 37.19 -8.14 -1.57
CA GLY A 258 37.88 -9.15 -0.77
C GLY A 258 37.80 -10.57 -1.38
N LEU A 259 36.67 -10.95 -1.96
CA LEU A 259 36.55 -12.23 -2.68
C LEU A 259 37.38 -12.25 -3.96
N SER A 260 37.39 -11.15 -4.72
CA SER A 260 38.23 -11.02 -5.93
C SER A 260 39.72 -11.14 -5.59
N GLU A 261 40.19 -10.41 -4.58
CA GLU A 261 41.56 -10.47 -4.09
C GLU A 261 41.92 -11.87 -3.57
N SER A 262 41.02 -12.49 -2.79
CA SER A 262 41.21 -13.85 -2.27
C SER A 262 41.34 -14.87 -3.40
N LEU A 263 40.49 -14.77 -4.43
CA LEU A 263 40.56 -15.62 -5.62
C LEU A 263 41.90 -15.43 -6.36
N MET A 264 42.35 -14.18 -6.53
CA MET A 264 43.66 -13.89 -7.14
C MET A 264 44.82 -14.49 -6.35
N VAL A 265 44.83 -14.32 -5.03
CA VAL A 265 45.85 -14.92 -4.15
C VAL A 265 45.82 -16.44 -4.24
N PHE A 266 44.62 -17.04 -4.22
CA PHE A 266 44.45 -18.48 -4.29
C PHE A 266 44.91 -19.06 -5.63
N LEU A 267 44.54 -18.44 -6.76
CA LEU A 267 44.99 -18.85 -8.09
C LEU A 267 46.51 -18.75 -8.22
N LYS A 268 47.12 -17.68 -7.70
CA LYS A 268 48.58 -17.53 -7.69
C LYS A 268 49.26 -18.61 -6.85
N ALA A 269 48.73 -18.92 -5.68
CA ALA A 269 49.28 -19.94 -4.80
C ALA A 269 49.19 -21.35 -5.41
N ARG A 270 48.08 -21.67 -6.08
CA ARG A 270 47.82 -23.01 -6.63
C ARG A 270 48.44 -23.24 -8.01
N PHE A 271 48.44 -22.22 -8.87
CA PHE A 271 48.81 -22.36 -10.30
C PHE A 271 49.99 -21.46 -10.71
N GLY A 272 50.59 -20.72 -9.78
CA GLY A 272 51.73 -19.84 -10.04
C GLY A 272 51.36 -18.57 -10.82
N ALA A 273 52.37 -17.78 -11.17
CA ALA A 273 52.19 -16.47 -11.83
C ALA A 273 51.44 -16.55 -13.17
N LYS A 274 51.74 -17.57 -13.99
CA LYS A 274 51.04 -17.81 -15.26
C LYS A 274 49.56 -18.09 -15.09
N GLY A 275 49.16 -18.68 -13.96
CA GLY A 275 47.76 -18.95 -13.65
C GLY A 275 46.99 -17.68 -13.25
N LEU A 276 47.65 -16.70 -12.63
CA LEU A 276 47.04 -15.43 -12.26
C LEU A 276 46.82 -14.50 -13.46
N GLU A 277 47.82 -14.37 -14.34
CA GLU A 277 47.77 -13.49 -15.52
C GLU A 277 46.59 -13.80 -16.46
N LEU A 278 46.16 -15.07 -16.51
CA LEU A 278 45.02 -15.53 -17.31
C LEU A 278 43.66 -14.98 -16.81
N PHE A 279 43.55 -14.60 -15.53
CA PHE A 279 42.28 -14.27 -14.89
C PHE A 279 42.20 -12.86 -14.29
N GLU A 280 43.34 -12.21 -14.03
CA GLU A 280 43.42 -10.90 -13.37
C GLU A 280 42.52 -9.83 -14.02
N ARG A 281 42.47 -9.79 -15.36
CA ARG A 281 41.60 -8.86 -16.12
C ARG A 281 40.11 -9.19 -16.08
N ASN A 282 39.75 -10.43 -15.76
CA ASN A 282 38.37 -10.89 -15.78
C ASN A 282 37.76 -10.90 -14.38
N ILE A 283 38.52 -11.32 -13.36
CA ILE A 283 38.08 -11.35 -11.96
C ILE A 283 37.70 -9.96 -11.46
N SER A 284 38.53 -8.96 -11.77
CA SER A 284 38.31 -7.54 -11.43
C SER A 284 37.03 -6.93 -12.01
N LYS A 285 36.37 -7.61 -12.96
CA LYS A 285 35.11 -7.16 -13.58
C LYS A 285 33.87 -7.90 -13.05
N ILE A 286 34.04 -8.88 -12.16
CA ILE A 286 32.93 -9.68 -11.67
C ILE A 286 32.26 -8.92 -10.52
N ALA A 287 31.08 -8.37 -10.77
CA ALA A 287 30.27 -7.69 -9.74
C ALA A 287 29.44 -8.66 -8.87
N ASP A 288 29.34 -9.92 -9.30
CA ASP A 288 28.48 -10.93 -8.69
C ASP A 288 29.24 -11.77 -7.66
N ILE A 289 28.88 -11.60 -6.38
CA ILE A 289 29.45 -12.34 -5.25
C ILE A 289 29.26 -13.85 -5.39
N GLY A 290 28.12 -14.31 -5.91
CA GLY A 290 27.83 -15.73 -6.10
C GLY A 290 28.76 -16.36 -7.13
N LYS A 291 29.00 -15.65 -8.24
CA LYS A 291 29.98 -16.07 -9.26
C LYS A 291 31.39 -16.14 -8.69
N LEU A 292 31.82 -15.16 -7.90
CA LEU A 292 33.15 -15.20 -7.28
C LEU A 292 33.32 -16.37 -6.32
N LYS A 293 32.31 -16.67 -5.49
CA LYS A 293 32.32 -17.85 -4.61
C LYS A 293 32.42 -19.15 -5.41
N ALA A 294 31.62 -19.30 -6.46
CA ALA A 294 31.66 -20.47 -7.34
C ALA A 294 33.03 -20.64 -8.01
N LEU A 295 33.68 -19.55 -8.42
CA LEU A 295 35.02 -19.58 -8.99
C LEU A 295 36.09 -19.99 -7.96
N ILE A 296 35.98 -19.53 -6.71
CA ILE A 296 36.86 -19.96 -5.62
C ILE A 296 36.71 -21.47 -5.36
N GLU A 297 35.49 -21.96 -5.27
CA GLU A 297 35.21 -23.40 -5.08
C GLU A 297 35.73 -24.24 -6.26
N ALA A 298 35.49 -23.79 -7.49
CA ALA A 298 35.99 -24.46 -8.68
C ALA A 298 37.52 -24.48 -8.73
N ALA A 299 38.18 -23.37 -8.40
CA ALA A 299 39.63 -23.30 -8.31
C ALA A 299 40.19 -24.28 -7.26
N ALA A 300 39.44 -24.53 -6.18
CA ALA A 300 39.85 -25.49 -5.14
C ALA A 300 39.78 -26.95 -5.60
N GLN A 301 38.90 -27.29 -6.55
CA GLN A 301 38.74 -28.65 -7.08
C GLN A 301 39.47 -28.88 -8.41
N ALA A 302 39.87 -27.82 -9.10
CA ALA A 302 40.53 -27.93 -10.40
C ALA A 302 41.94 -28.54 -10.32
N ASN A 303 42.24 -29.40 -11.29
CA ASN A 303 43.56 -30.01 -11.48
C ASN A 303 44.49 -29.11 -12.32
N SER A 304 43.92 -28.19 -13.10
CA SER A 304 44.66 -27.24 -13.93
C SER A 304 43.95 -25.88 -14.02
N VAL A 305 44.69 -24.83 -14.38
CA VAL A 305 44.10 -23.49 -14.53
C VAL A 305 43.10 -23.41 -15.70
N GLN A 306 43.25 -24.27 -16.72
CA GLN A 306 42.32 -24.34 -17.85
C GLN A 306 40.92 -24.82 -17.44
N ASP A 307 40.81 -25.63 -16.39
CA ASP A 307 39.51 -26.12 -15.90
C ASP A 307 38.70 -25.01 -15.23
N VAL A 308 39.38 -24.07 -14.58
CA VAL A 308 38.77 -22.87 -13.99
C VAL A 308 38.36 -21.87 -15.09
N ALA A 309 39.13 -21.80 -16.19
CA ALA A 309 38.92 -20.82 -17.26
C ALA A 309 37.57 -21.01 -17.98
N LYS A 310 37.11 -22.25 -18.08
CA LYS A 310 35.82 -22.61 -18.71
C LYS A 310 34.60 -22.04 -17.98
N LEU A 311 34.76 -21.59 -16.73
CA LEU A 311 33.68 -21.05 -15.89
C LEU A 311 33.61 -19.52 -15.91
N VAL A 312 34.58 -18.85 -16.54
CA VAL A 312 34.70 -17.38 -16.59
C VAL A 312 34.25 -16.81 -17.95
N THR A 313 34.21 -17.63 -19.01
CA THR A 313 33.53 -17.35 -20.30
C THR A 313 32.03 -17.52 -20.21
#